data_AF-A0A7C4KGA1-F1
#
_entry.id   AF-A0A7C4KGA1-F1
#
_cell.length_a   1.000
_cell.length_b   1.000
_cell.length_c   1.000
_cell.angle_alpha   90.00
_cell.angle_beta   90.00
_cell.angle_gamma   90.00
#
_symmetry.space_group_name_H-M   'P 1'
#
loop_
_entity.id
_entity.type
_entity.pdbx_description
1 polymer ?
#
loop_
_entity_poly.entity_id
_entity_poly.type
_entity_poly.pdbx_seq_one_letter_code
_entity_poly.pdbx_strand_id
1 'polypeptide(L)'
;MQKRVSRWLATAVAGVMVLTVSAGATTIVGTPGAGWQAWSAPNQDGSPYWDNTSQDGNKKNIGYFLSKTGGFSSHPASPAITPEWWGIDATPTGADLNFHFKSPLSQAVKLVIEVAGNANINELGWYDVTNPLVGGVIFPGAAGAGATTVFSPSLNFGLYIKTAGGVKYYTQSSLNPLAEQDHQHFAVFKEAPGVYWIGVEDKRKNTGEGFGGDYNDMVIRMAVVPEPATMSLFALGLLPLLRRRKA
;
A
#
# COMPACT_ATOMS: atom_id res chain seq x y z
N MET A 1 8.24 7.87 76.22
CA MET A 1 7.83 6.99 75.11
C MET A 1 6.75 7.70 74.30
N GLN A 2 7.12 8.37 73.19
CA GLN A 2 6.32 8.52 71.96
C GLN A 2 7.01 9.54 71.03
N LYS A 3 7.51 9.02 69.89
CA LYS A 3 7.99 9.78 68.74
C LYS A 3 6.78 10.33 67.98
N ARG A 4 6.82 11.58 67.51
CA ARG A 4 6.01 12.03 66.37
C ARG A 4 6.89 12.76 65.37
N VAL A 5 7.27 12.01 64.33
CA VAL A 5 7.88 12.50 63.09
C VAL A 5 6.70 12.97 62.21
N SER A 6 6.60 14.27 61.91
CA SER A 6 5.66 14.76 60.89
C SER A 6 6.30 14.60 59.51
N ARG A 7 5.79 13.61 58.77
CA ARG A 7 6.07 13.40 57.36
C ARG A 7 5.45 14.52 56.53
N TRP A 8 6.26 15.34 55.87
CA TRP A 8 5.83 16.11 54.71
C TRP A 8 5.85 15.19 53.49
N LEU A 9 4.68 14.72 53.07
CA LEU A 9 4.51 14.01 51.80
C LEU A 9 4.24 15.05 50.72
N ALA A 10 5.27 15.41 49.95
CA ALA A 10 5.10 16.20 48.74
C ALA A 10 4.66 15.26 47.62
N THR A 11 3.36 15.23 47.33
CA THR A 11 2.81 14.51 46.18
C THR A 11 3.14 15.29 44.91
N ALA A 12 4.24 14.95 44.24
CA ALA A 12 4.54 15.44 42.90
C ALA A 12 3.71 14.63 41.88
N VAL A 13 2.57 15.18 41.45
CA VAL A 13 1.83 14.66 40.29
C VAL A 13 2.61 15.04 39.04
N ALA A 14 3.52 14.17 38.59
CA ALA A 14 4.10 14.27 37.26
C ALA A 14 3.05 13.80 36.25
N GLY A 15 2.38 14.75 35.61
CA GLY A 15 1.53 14.46 34.46
C GLY A 15 2.39 13.83 33.36
N VAL A 16 2.21 12.54 33.12
CA VAL A 16 2.73 11.87 31.93
C VAL A 16 1.91 12.41 30.76
N MET A 17 2.41 13.44 30.10
CA MET A 17 2.00 13.77 28.74
C MET A 17 2.41 12.56 27.90
N VAL A 18 1.45 11.68 27.59
CA VAL A 18 1.61 10.65 26.58
C VAL A 18 1.76 11.41 25.26
N LEU A 19 3.00 11.65 24.84
CA LEU A 19 3.29 12.01 23.46
C LEU A 19 2.96 10.77 22.63
N THR A 20 1.73 10.69 22.14
CA THR A 20 1.39 9.78 21.06
C THR A 20 2.22 10.19 19.86
N VAL A 21 3.31 9.48 19.61
CA VAL A 21 3.97 9.59 18.31
C VAL A 21 2.96 9.05 17.31
N SER A 22 2.30 9.95 16.60
CA SER A 22 1.49 9.60 15.45
C SER A 22 2.42 8.88 14.48
N ALA A 23 2.31 7.55 14.38
CA ALA A 23 2.91 6.82 13.27
C ALA A 23 2.39 7.48 12.00
N GLY A 24 3.27 8.13 11.24
CA GLY A 24 2.87 8.76 9.98
C GLY A 24 2.32 7.69 9.06
N ALA A 25 1.02 7.74 8.78
CA ALA A 25 0.42 6.82 7.82
C ALA A 25 1.01 7.11 6.43
N THR A 26 1.27 6.06 5.66
CA THR A 26 1.48 6.20 4.21
C THR A 26 0.22 6.85 3.63
N THR A 27 0.39 7.86 2.78
CA THR A 27 -0.69 8.52 2.03
C THR A 27 -0.43 8.43 0.54
N ILE A 28 -1.47 8.61 -0.28
CA ILE A 28 -1.33 8.71 -1.74
C ILE A 28 -1.32 10.19 -2.13
N VAL A 29 -0.42 10.54 -3.04
CA VAL A 29 -0.38 11.83 -3.73
C VAL A 29 -0.69 11.54 -5.20
N GLY A 30 -1.87 11.94 -5.63
CA GLY A 30 -2.36 11.72 -6.99
C GLY A 30 -2.53 13.00 -7.80
N THR A 31 -3.12 12.85 -8.97
CA THR A 31 -3.50 13.97 -9.85
C THR A 31 -4.47 14.92 -9.13
N PRO A 32 -4.42 16.26 -9.35
CA PRO A 32 -5.42 17.17 -8.79
C PRO A 32 -6.86 16.72 -9.08
N GLY A 33 -7.66 16.55 -8.03
CA GLY A 33 -9.03 16.03 -8.10
C GLY A 33 -9.15 14.51 -7.87
N ALA A 34 -8.04 13.78 -7.76
CA ALA A 34 -8.04 12.39 -7.33
C ALA A 34 -8.35 12.25 -5.83
N GLY A 35 -8.94 11.12 -5.45
CA GLY A 35 -9.36 10.84 -4.10
C GLY A 35 -9.84 9.41 -3.88
N TRP A 36 -10.26 9.13 -2.64
CA TRP A 36 -10.90 7.88 -2.28
C TRP A 36 -12.35 7.86 -2.76
N GLN A 37 -12.68 6.82 -3.49
CA GLN A 37 -13.98 6.58 -4.09
C GLN A 37 -14.70 5.46 -3.37
N ALA A 38 -16.02 5.55 -3.31
CA ALA A 38 -16.85 4.56 -2.64
C ALA A 38 -16.82 3.21 -3.41
N TRP A 39 -16.86 2.12 -2.66
CA TRP A 39 -16.94 0.77 -3.23
C TRP A 39 -18.26 0.53 -3.95
N SER A 40 -18.20 -0.04 -5.15
CA SER A 40 -19.32 -0.66 -5.85
C SER A 40 -19.13 -2.18 -5.88
N ALA A 41 -20.22 -2.94 -5.80
CA ALA A 41 -20.14 -4.39 -5.93
C ALA A 41 -19.66 -4.75 -7.35
N PRO A 42 -18.65 -5.65 -7.50
CA PRO A 42 -18.09 -5.97 -8.79
C PRO A 42 -19.11 -6.67 -9.69
N ASN A 43 -19.18 -6.26 -10.94
CA ASN A 43 -20.11 -6.76 -11.94
C ASN A 43 -19.46 -6.98 -13.33
N GLN A 44 -18.19 -6.61 -13.51
CA GLN A 44 -17.41 -6.69 -14.76
C GLN A 44 -17.89 -5.78 -15.91
N ASP A 45 -18.51 -4.64 -15.61
CA ASP A 45 -18.99 -3.69 -16.63
C ASP A 45 -17.93 -2.68 -17.11
N GLY A 46 -16.71 -2.75 -16.55
CA GLY A 46 -15.60 -1.84 -16.84
C GLY A 46 -15.67 -0.50 -16.11
N SER A 47 -16.58 -0.36 -15.15
CA SER A 47 -16.75 0.83 -14.32
C SER A 47 -16.84 0.48 -12.83
N PRO A 48 -15.87 0.91 -12.01
CA PRO A 48 -14.69 1.72 -12.36
C PRO A 48 -13.62 0.91 -13.10
N TYR A 49 -12.51 1.56 -13.47
CA TYR A 49 -11.44 0.97 -14.27
C TYR A 49 -10.91 -0.39 -13.80
N TRP A 50 -11.07 -0.76 -12.54
CA TRP A 50 -10.63 -2.04 -11.99
C TRP A 50 -11.68 -3.17 -12.09
N ASP A 51 -12.93 -2.86 -12.42
CA ASP A 51 -14.03 -3.83 -12.51
C ASP A 51 -14.21 -4.34 -13.95
N ASN A 52 -13.13 -4.86 -14.54
CA ASN A 52 -13.17 -5.41 -15.90
C ASN A 52 -13.47 -6.92 -15.91
N THR A 53 -13.81 -7.42 -17.10
CA THR A 53 -13.81 -8.86 -17.38
C THR A 53 -12.39 -9.40 -17.30
N SER A 54 -12.23 -10.60 -16.73
CA SER A 54 -10.94 -11.29 -16.51
C SER A 54 -10.77 -12.41 -17.52
N GLN A 55 -9.58 -12.58 -18.08
CA GLN A 55 -9.23 -13.74 -18.91
C GLN A 55 -8.84 -14.97 -18.09
N ASP A 56 -8.53 -14.80 -16.80
CA ASP A 56 -8.20 -15.92 -15.90
C ASP A 56 -9.40 -16.70 -15.41
N GLY A 57 -10.59 -16.18 -15.72
CA GLY A 57 -11.85 -16.87 -15.58
C GLY A 57 -13.02 -15.97 -15.26
N ASN A 58 -14.18 -16.60 -15.22
CA ASN A 58 -15.44 -15.92 -14.93
C ASN A 58 -15.40 -15.25 -13.55
N LYS A 59 -15.69 -13.94 -13.49
CA LYS A 59 -15.75 -13.16 -12.25
C LYS A 59 -14.48 -13.25 -11.39
N LYS A 60 -13.31 -13.03 -12.01
CA LYS A 60 -12.00 -13.12 -11.37
C LYS A 60 -11.17 -11.82 -11.38
N ASN A 61 -11.76 -10.64 -11.47
CA ASN A 61 -10.98 -9.42 -11.24
C ASN A 61 -10.66 -9.19 -9.75
N ILE A 62 -9.84 -8.16 -9.47
CA ILE A 62 -9.48 -7.73 -8.11
C ILE A 62 -10.70 -7.47 -7.21
N GLY A 63 -11.78 -6.93 -7.78
CA GLY A 63 -13.02 -6.63 -7.06
C GLY A 63 -13.65 -7.88 -6.45
N TYR A 64 -13.76 -8.96 -7.24
CA TYR A 64 -14.22 -10.27 -6.77
C TYR A 64 -13.26 -10.88 -5.75
N PHE A 65 -11.96 -10.69 -5.93
CA PHE A 65 -10.97 -11.16 -4.95
C PHE A 65 -11.12 -10.46 -3.60
N LEU A 66 -11.22 -9.14 -3.55
CA LEU A 66 -11.33 -8.42 -2.28
C LEU A 66 -12.65 -8.69 -1.57
N SER A 67 -13.76 -8.71 -2.30
CA SER A 67 -15.10 -8.96 -1.75
C SER A 67 -15.38 -10.42 -1.39
N LYS A 68 -14.49 -11.36 -1.76
CA LYS A 68 -14.70 -12.80 -1.61
C LYS A 68 -15.99 -13.27 -2.27
N THR A 69 -16.18 -12.84 -3.51
CA THR A 69 -17.34 -13.22 -4.33
C THR A 69 -16.89 -13.80 -5.67
N GLY A 70 -17.85 -14.17 -6.53
CA GLY A 70 -17.55 -14.65 -7.88
C GLY A 70 -16.60 -15.86 -7.88
N GLY A 71 -15.61 -15.82 -8.77
CA GLY A 71 -14.58 -16.86 -8.92
C GLY A 71 -13.66 -17.03 -7.70
N PHE A 72 -13.72 -16.10 -6.73
CA PHE A 72 -12.93 -16.14 -5.49
C PHE A 72 -13.75 -16.45 -4.23
N SER A 73 -15.04 -16.80 -4.37
CA SER A 73 -15.95 -17.07 -3.22
C SER A 73 -15.42 -18.11 -2.21
N SER A 74 -14.65 -19.10 -2.68
CA SER A 74 -14.00 -20.12 -1.83
C SER A 74 -12.50 -19.91 -1.64
N HIS A 75 -11.92 -18.82 -2.16
CA HIS A 75 -10.48 -18.63 -2.12
C HIS A 75 -9.99 -18.33 -0.69
N PRO A 76 -9.03 -19.09 -0.15
CA PRO A 76 -8.64 -18.97 1.26
C PRO A 76 -7.92 -17.66 1.58
N ALA A 77 -7.22 -17.07 0.61
CA ALA A 77 -6.51 -15.80 0.80
C ALA A 77 -7.39 -14.55 0.56
N SER A 78 -8.63 -14.74 0.10
CA SER A 78 -9.53 -13.62 -0.17
C SER A 78 -10.05 -13.01 1.15
N PRO A 79 -9.94 -11.69 1.34
CA PRO A 79 -10.14 -11.03 2.63
C PRO A 79 -11.62 -10.79 3.03
N ALA A 80 -12.58 -10.86 2.10
CA ALA A 80 -13.99 -10.52 2.34
C ALA A 80 -14.20 -9.08 2.87
N ILE A 81 -13.66 -8.09 2.14
CA ILE A 81 -13.76 -6.65 2.45
C ILE A 81 -14.35 -5.86 1.27
N THR A 82 -14.84 -4.66 1.55
CA THR A 82 -15.36 -3.70 0.57
C THR A 82 -14.69 -2.32 0.76
N PRO A 83 -13.40 -2.19 0.42
CA PRO A 83 -12.61 -1.00 0.72
C PRO A 83 -12.94 0.19 -0.20
N GLU A 84 -12.61 1.41 0.21
CA GLU A 84 -12.55 2.54 -0.74
C GLU A 84 -11.44 2.28 -1.78
N TRP A 85 -11.61 2.77 -3.00
CA TRP A 85 -10.59 2.65 -4.06
C TRP A 85 -10.04 4.02 -4.46
N TRP A 86 -8.79 4.08 -4.93
CA TRP A 86 -8.17 5.32 -5.39
C TRP A 86 -8.50 5.59 -6.85
N GLY A 87 -9.00 6.79 -7.12
CA GLY A 87 -9.39 7.18 -8.47
C GLY A 87 -9.65 8.67 -8.63
N ILE A 88 -10.17 9.05 -9.78
CA ILE A 88 -10.48 10.43 -10.14
C ILE A 88 -11.74 10.48 -10.99
N ASP A 89 -12.76 11.22 -10.54
CA ASP A 89 -14.06 11.29 -11.25
C ASP A 89 -14.00 12.10 -12.55
N ALA A 90 -12.91 12.85 -12.76
CA ALA A 90 -12.73 13.67 -13.95
C ALA A 90 -12.36 12.88 -15.22
N THR A 91 -12.09 11.57 -15.12
CA THR A 91 -11.77 10.72 -16.27
C THR A 91 -12.91 9.73 -16.57
N PRO A 92 -13.15 9.37 -17.84
CA PRO A 92 -14.21 8.42 -18.20
C PRO A 92 -14.08 7.04 -17.52
N THR A 93 -12.86 6.66 -17.13
CA THR A 93 -12.56 5.35 -16.54
C THR A 93 -12.47 5.40 -15.02
N GLY A 94 -12.33 6.59 -14.44
CA GLY A 94 -12.09 6.76 -13.01
C GLY A 94 -10.63 6.54 -12.59
N ALA A 95 -9.72 6.18 -13.51
CA ALA A 95 -8.33 5.87 -13.20
C ALA A 95 -7.49 7.15 -12.99
N ASP A 96 -6.76 7.22 -11.88
CA ASP A 96 -5.67 8.19 -11.71
C ASP A 96 -4.40 7.64 -12.36
N LEU A 97 -4.01 8.21 -13.50
CA LEU A 97 -2.86 7.77 -14.28
C LEU A 97 -1.52 8.12 -13.62
N ASN A 98 -1.49 9.07 -12.68
CA ASN A 98 -0.24 9.53 -12.10
C ASN A 98 -0.36 9.73 -10.60
N PHE A 99 -0.08 8.67 -9.85
CA PHE A 99 -0.01 8.72 -8.41
C PHE A 99 1.27 8.10 -7.87
N HIS A 100 1.60 8.48 -6.64
CA HIS A 100 2.67 7.90 -5.85
C HIS A 100 2.29 7.90 -4.38
N PHE A 101 3.09 7.22 -3.57
CA PHE A 101 2.94 7.18 -2.13
C PHE A 101 3.89 8.16 -1.46
N LYS A 102 3.43 8.74 -0.36
CA LYS A 102 4.25 9.53 0.55
C LYS A 102 4.27 8.84 1.91
N SER A 103 5.46 8.46 2.37
CA SER A 103 5.65 7.82 3.68
C SER A 103 7.05 8.09 4.23
N PRO A 104 7.20 8.47 5.50
CA PRO A 104 8.50 8.52 6.16
C PRO A 104 8.94 7.16 6.71
N LEU A 105 8.09 6.13 6.63
CA LEU A 105 8.28 4.84 7.30
C LEU A 105 8.52 3.70 6.31
N SER A 106 9.21 2.66 6.78
CA SER A 106 9.28 1.37 6.09
C SER A 106 7.90 0.76 5.90
N GLN A 107 7.76 -0.04 4.84
CA GLN A 107 6.52 -0.72 4.48
C GLN A 107 6.70 -2.22 4.57
N ALA A 108 5.81 -2.90 5.28
CA ALA A 108 5.64 -4.35 5.20
C ALA A 108 4.72 -4.67 4.03
N VAL A 109 5.16 -5.59 3.17
CA VAL A 109 4.40 -6.01 1.98
C VAL A 109 4.26 -7.53 1.99
N LYS A 110 3.07 -7.99 1.62
CA LYS A 110 2.77 -9.40 1.36
C LYS A 110 2.29 -9.55 -0.08
N LEU A 111 2.89 -10.48 -0.82
CA LEU A 111 2.34 -11.01 -2.06
C LEU A 111 1.23 -11.99 -1.69
N VAL A 112 -0.02 -11.65 -1.99
CA VAL A 112 -1.18 -12.42 -1.50
C VAL A 112 -1.60 -13.47 -2.49
N ILE A 113 -1.75 -13.10 -3.76
CA ILE A 113 -1.98 -14.02 -4.87
C ILE A 113 -1.17 -13.57 -6.09
N GLU A 114 -0.91 -14.53 -6.96
CA GLU A 114 -0.57 -14.32 -8.36
C GLU A 114 -1.45 -15.27 -9.18
N VAL A 115 -2.13 -14.74 -10.19
CA VAL A 115 -3.03 -15.52 -11.05
C VAL A 115 -2.27 -15.89 -12.35
N ALA A 116 -2.64 -17.03 -12.94
CA ALA A 116 -1.77 -17.78 -13.85
C ALA A 116 -1.54 -17.10 -15.21
N GLY A 117 -0.32 -17.21 -15.74
CA GLY A 117 0.12 -16.65 -17.02
C GLY A 117 1.59 -16.24 -16.92
N ASN A 118 1.89 -15.43 -15.90
CA ASN A 118 3.25 -14.99 -15.54
C ASN A 118 3.57 -15.13 -14.04
N ALA A 119 2.85 -15.99 -13.30
CA ALA A 119 3.11 -16.25 -11.89
C ALA A 119 4.57 -16.67 -11.66
N ASN A 120 5.22 -16.11 -10.64
CA ASN A 120 6.65 -16.26 -10.37
C ASN A 120 7.58 -15.83 -11.53
N ILE A 121 7.15 -14.88 -12.36
CA ILE A 121 8.00 -14.26 -13.40
C ILE A 121 8.07 -12.73 -13.24
N ASN A 122 6.97 -12.10 -12.84
CA ASN A 122 6.91 -10.65 -12.66
C ASN A 122 7.68 -10.17 -11.43
N GLU A 123 8.49 -9.13 -11.59
CA GLU A 123 9.17 -8.46 -10.49
C GLU A 123 8.37 -7.25 -10.05
N LEU A 124 8.09 -7.13 -8.75
CA LEU A 124 7.54 -5.93 -8.14
C LEU A 124 8.67 -5.14 -7.49
N GLY A 125 8.71 -3.83 -7.71
CA GLY A 125 9.65 -2.94 -7.05
C GLY A 125 9.07 -1.58 -6.72
N TRP A 126 9.92 -0.73 -6.14
CA TRP A 126 9.63 0.67 -5.86
C TRP A 126 10.68 1.56 -6.50
N TYR A 127 10.32 2.83 -6.71
CA TYR A 127 11.23 3.85 -7.23
C TYR A 127 11.01 5.19 -6.51
N ASP A 128 12.05 6.03 -6.48
CA ASP A 128 11.99 7.40 -5.99
C ASP A 128 11.34 8.32 -7.04
N VAL A 129 10.33 9.09 -6.63
CA VAL A 129 9.57 9.96 -7.54
C VAL A 129 10.43 11.09 -8.13
N THR A 130 11.45 11.54 -7.40
CA THR A 130 12.37 12.60 -7.87
C THR A 130 13.46 12.06 -8.79
N ASN A 131 13.79 10.78 -8.68
CA ASN A 131 14.72 10.09 -9.58
C ASN A 131 14.33 8.60 -9.72
N PRO A 132 13.55 8.24 -10.75
CA PRO A 132 13.06 6.87 -10.95
C PRO A 132 14.14 5.81 -11.19
N LEU A 133 15.40 6.21 -11.35
CA LEU A 133 16.54 5.29 -11.39
C LEU A 133 16.97 4.81 -9.99
N VAL A 134 16.55 5.50 -8.94
CA VAL A 134 16.75 5.11 -7.54
C VAL A 134 15.54 4.31 -7.08
N GLY A 135 15.77 3.15 -6.47
CA GLY A 135 14.71 2.26 -6.05
C GLY A 135 15.23 0.91 -5.59
N GLY A 136 14.32 -0.07 -5.51
CA GLY A 136 14.67 -1.43 -5.15
C GLY A 136 13.59 -2.45 -5.47
N VAL A 137 13.98 -3.71 -5.51
CA VAL A 137 13.07 -4.84 -5.72
C VAL A 137 12.38 -5.18 -4.40
N ILE A 138 11.05 -5.32 -4.43
CA ILE A 138 10.23 -5.80 -3.31
C ILE A 138 10.10 -7.32 -3.43
N PHE A 139 9.61 -7.79 -4.59
CA PHE A 139 9.53 -9.21 -4.91
C PHE A 139 10.25 -9.48 -6.23
N PRO A 140 11.30 -10.33 -6.25
CA PRO A 140 11.91 -10.77 -7.49
C PRO A 140 10.92 -11.64 -8.26
N GLY A 141 11.15 -11.83 -9.57
CA GLY A 141 10.32 -12.70 -10.40
C GLY A 141 10.00 -14.04 -9.75
N ALA A 142 11.01 -14.73 -9.20
CA ALA A 142 10.81 -16.05 -8.59
C ALA A 142 10.02 -16.08 -7.25
N ALA A 143 9.61 -14.93 -6.71
CA ALA A 143 8.75 -14.90 -5.52
C ALA A 143 7.33 -15.32 -5.90
N GLY A 144 6.64 -16.00 -4.98
CA GLY A 144 5.28 -16.49 -5.18
C GLY A 144 4.32 -16.08 -4.08
N ALA A 145 3.04 -16.36 -4.31
CA ALA A 145 1.96 -16.10 -3.36
C ALA A 145 2.30 -16.56 -1.93
N GLY A 146 2.10 -15.68 -0.96
CA GLY A 146 2.46 -15.86 0.45
C GLY A 146 3.77 -15.21 0.87
N ALA A 147 4.64 -14.83 -0.07
CA ALA A 147 5.89 -14.14 0.23
C ALA A 147 5.65 -12.81 0.97
N THR A 148 6.53 -12.49 1.91
CA THR A 148 6.50 -11.24 2.68
C THR A 148 7.87 -10.60 2.73
N THR A 149 7.91 -9.27 2.71
CA THR A 149 9.15 -8.51 2.88
C THR A 149 8.87 -7.17 3.57
N VAL A 150 9.93 -6.49 3.97
CA VAL A 150 9.90 -5.10 4.41
C VAL A 150 10.86 -4.30 3.55
N PHE A 151 10.43 -3.15 3.05
CA PHE A 151 11.30 -2.22 2.34
C PHE A 151 11.25 -0.82 2.94
N SER A 152 12.34 -0.07 2.79
CA SER A 152 12.46 1.31 3.25
C SER A 152 12.53 2.23 2.03
N PRO A 153 11.40 2.81 1.59
CA PRO A 153 11.39 3.72 0.45
C PRO A 153 12.00 5.07 0.81
N SER A 154 12.20 5.90 -0.22
CA SER A 154 12.30 7.34 -0.02
C SER A 154 10.96 7.97 0.38
N LEU A 155 10.98 9.23 0.81
CA LEU A 155 9.79 9.92 1.32
C LEU A 155 8.63 9.90 0.32
N ASN A 156 8.92 10.07 -0.97
CA ASN A 156 7.94 9.96 -2.05
C ASN A 156 8.39 8.83 -2.98
N PHE A 157 7.61 7.77 -3.05
CA PHE A 157 7.94 6.58 -3.83
C PHE A 157 6.74 6.12 -4.66
N GLY A 158 6.99 5.63 -5.86
CA GLY A 158 6.01 4.87 -6.62
C GLY A 158 6.33 3.38 -6.64
N LEU A 159 5.43 2.61 -7.23
CA LEU A 159 5.63 1.17 -7.47
C LEU A 159 5.81 0.91 -8.96
N TYR A 160 6.55 -0.14 -9.29
CA TYR A 160 6.61 -0.66 -10.64
C TYR A 160 6.44 -2.18 -10.66
N ILE A 161 5.87 -2.68 -11.76
CA ILE A 161 5.92 -4.08 -12.16
C ILE A 161 6.86 -4.17 -13.35
N LYS A 162 7.74 -5.16 -13.34
CA LYS A 162 8.61 -5.49 -14.47
C LYS A 162 8.21 -6.87 -14.97
N THR A 163 7.71 -6.90 -16.20
CA THR A 163 7.21 -8.12 -16.84
C THR A 163 8.35 -9.05 -17.27
N ALA A 164 8.02 -10.29 -17.65
CA ALA A 164 8.95 -11.26 -18.22
C ALA A 164 9.80 -10.69 -19.38
N GLY A 165 9.20 -9.83 -20.21
CA GLY A 165 9.88 -9.16 -21.32
C GLY A 165 10.79 -8.00 -20.92
N GLY A 166 10.91 -7.72 -19.63
CA GLY A 166 11.73 -6.64 -19.07
C GLY A 166 11.10 -5.25 -19.11
N VAL A 167 9.86 -5.13 -19.60
CA VAL A 167 9.13 -3.85 -19.64
C VAL A 167 8.66 -3.49 -18.25
N LYS A 168 8.83 -2.23 -17.86
CA LYS A 168 8.35 -1.68 -16.59
C LYS A 168 7.09 -0.85 -16.79
N TYR A 169 6.12 -1.05 -15.92
CA TYR A 169 4.95 -0.19 -15.76
C TYR A 169 4.92 0.37 -14.35
N TYR A 170 4.64 1.66 -14.22
CA TYR A 170 4.77 2.45 -13.01
C TYR A 170 3.41 2.99 -12.56
N THR A 171 3.27 3.28 -11.26
CA THR A 171 2.10 4.00 -10.72
C THR A 171 1.97 5.43 -11.28
N GLN A 172 3.09 6.00 -11.75
CA GLN A 172 3.09 7.19 -12.60
C GLN A 172 3.19 6.77 -14.07
N SER A 173 2.04 6.60 -14.74
CA SER A 173 1.98 6.14 -16.13
C SER A 173 2.74 7.03 -17.11
N SER A 174 3.00 8.30 -16.78
CA SER A 174 3.92 9.16 -17.55
C SER A 174 5.36 8.62 -17.69
N LEU A 175 5.77 7.67 -16.85
CA LEU A 175 7.06 6.96 -16.92
C LEU A 175 6.99 5.67 -17.77
N ASN A 176 5.78 5.24 -18.15
CA ASN A 176 5.58 4.04 -18.97
C ASN A 176 6.02 4.29 -20.42
N PRO A 177 6.22 3.23 -21.23
CA PRO A 177 6.28 3.36 -22.68
C PRO A 177 5.12 4.19 -23.22
N LEU A 178 5.35 4.96 -24.29
CA LEU A 178 4.36 5.93 -24.81
C LEU A 178 2.96 5.33 -25.05
N ALA A 179 2.87 4.08 -25.49
CA ALA A 179 1.61 3.39 -25.75
C ALA A 179 0.82 3.00 -24.50
N GLU A 180 1.43 3.09 -23.31
CA GLU A 180 0.89 2.65 -22.02
C GLU A 180 0.73 3.82 -21.04
N GLN A 181 0.94 5.07 -21.47
CA GLN A 181 0.83 6.25 -20.58
C GLN A 181 -0.61 6.63 -20.25
N ASP A 182 -1.58 6.13 -21.03
CA ASP A 182 -3.01 6.31 -20.81
C ASP A 182 -3.69 5.06 -20.20
N HIS A 183 -2.87 4.14 -19.70
CA HIS A 183 -3.31 2.95 -18.98
C HIS A 183 -2.69 2.92 -17.58
N GLN A 184 -3.50 2.58 -16.58
CA GLN A 184 -3.05 2.43 -15.20
C GLN A 184 -2.90 0.93 -14.92
N HIS A 185 -1.71 0.50 -14.53
CA HIS A 185 -1.41 -0.91 -14.21
C HIS A 185 -1.61 -1.25 -12.74
N PHE A 186 -1.98 -0.29 -11.90
CA PHE A 186 -2.16 -0.46 -10.47
C PHE A 186 -3.53 0.02 -10.01
N ALA A 187 -4.28 -0.87 -9.36
CA ALA A 187 -5.52 -0.53 -8.66
C ALA A 187 -5.28 -0.53 -7.15
N VAL A 188 -5.53 0.60 -6.48
CA VAL A 188 -5.25 0.74 -5.04
C VAL A 188 -6.53 0.85 -4.23
N PHE A 189 -6.60 0.11 -3.12
CA PHE A 189 -7.74 0.03 -2.23
C PHE A 189 -7.31 0.24 -0.78
N LYS A 190 -8.09 1.00 -0.02
CA LYS A 190 -7.78 1.35 1.37
C LYS A 190 -8.55 0.47 2.35
N GLU A 191 -7.82 -0.38 3.06
CA GLU A 191 -8.37 -1.17 4.16
C GLU A 191 -8.48 -0.32 5.44
N ALA A 192 -7.42 0.44 5.74
CA ALA A 192 -7.32 1.32 6.89
C ALA A 192 -6.29 2.43 6.61
N PRO A 193 -6.16 3.47 7.45
CA PRO A 193 -5.09 4.46 7.29
C PRO A 193 -3.71 3.81 7.22
N GLY A 194 -2.98 4.00 6.11
CA GLY A 194 -1.66 3.42 5.88
C GLY A 194 -1.65 1.91 5.60
N VAL A 195 -2.80 1.30 5.30
CA VAL A 195 -2.95 -0.10 4.91
C VAL A 195 -3.70 -0.21 3.59
N TYR A 196 -3.02 -0.74 2.58
CA TYR A 196 -3.49 -0.79 1.21
C TYR A 196 -3.49 -2.21 0.65
N TRP A 197 -4.52 -2.52 -0.13
CA TRP A 197 -4.50 -3.60 -1.10
C TRP A 197 -4.20 -3.01 -2.47
N ILE A 198 -3.36 -3.69 -3.24
CA ILE A 198 -2.95 -3.22 -4.56
C ILE A 198 -3.07 -4.39 -5.51
N GLY A 199 -3.98 -4.27 -6.48
CA GLY A 199 -4.05 -5.16 -7.63
C GLY A 199 -3.16 -4.62 -8.74
N VAL A 200 -2.48 -5.51 -9.46
CA VAL A 200 -1.52 -5.17 -10.49
C VAL A 200 -1.90 -5.90 -11.77
N GLU A 201 -1.83 -5.18 -12.88
CA GLU A 201 -2.00 -5.68 -14.24
C GLU A 201 -0.62 -5.76 -14.92
N ASP A 202 -0.27 -6.94 -15.42
CA ASP A 202 1.01 -7.19 -16.07
C ASP A 202 0.96 -7.09 -17.61
N LYS A 203 -0.24 -7.12 -18.20
CA LYS A 203 -0.38 -7.06 -19.64
C LYS A 203 -0.37 -5.62 -20.12
N ARG A 204 -0.18 -5.50 -21.44
CA ARG A 204 -0.30 -4.23 -22.16
C ARG A 204 -1.77 -3.84 -22.27
N LYS A 205 -2.00 -2.55 -22.47
CA LYS A 205 -3.31 -2.03 -22.84
C LYS A 205 -3.95 -2.79 -24.02
N ASN A 206 -5.28 -2.89 -24.00
CA ASN A 206 -6.13 -3.46 -25.07
C ASN A 206 -5.98 -4.97 -25.30
N THR A 207 -5.62 -5.75 -24.29
CA THR A 207 -5.58 -7.23 -24.35
C THR A 207 -6.95 -7.91 -24.31
N GLY A 208 -8.04 -7.14 -24.22
CA GLY A 208 -9.41 -7.67 -24.20
C GLY A 208 -10.07 -7.66 -22.81
N GLU A 209 -9.42 -7.04 -21.81
CA GLU A 209 -9.90 -6.95 -20.41
C GLU A 209 -10.36 -5.52 -20.09
N GLY A 210 -11.20 -4.93 -20.95
CA GLY A 210 -11.76 -3.58 -20.73
C GLY A 210 -10.71 -2.47 -20.77
N PHE A 211 -10.55 -1.70 -19.69
CA PHE A 211 -9.51 -0.64 -19.60
C PHE A 211 -8.07 -1.19 -19.73
N GLY A 212 -7.90 -2.51 -19.89
CA GLY A 212 -6.64 -3.16 -20.21
C GLY A 212 -6.17 -4.08 -19.11
N GLY A 213 -6.97 -4.27 -18.06
CA GLY A 213 -6.59 -5.16 -16.98
C GLY A 213 -7.68 -5.50 -15.97
N ASP A 214 -7.58 -6.67 -15.36
CA ASP A 214 -8.47 -7.12 -14.29
C ASP A 214 -7.82 -7.00 -12.89
N TYR A 215 -6.54 -6.62 -12.87
CA TYR A 215 -5.73 -6.32 -11.69
C TYR A 215 -5.61 -7.49 -10.70
N ASN A 216 -5.81 -8.72 -11.15
CA ASN A 216 -5.65 -9.91 -10.33
C ASN A 216 -4.26 -10.59 -10.53
N ASP A 217 -3.50 -10.21 -11.57
CA ASP A 217 -2.27 -10.92 -11.99
C ASP A 217 -1.30 -11.03 -10.83
N MET A 218 -1.21 -9.94 -10.07
CA MET A 218 -0.54 -9.87 -8.79
C MET A 218 -1.36 -9.03 -7.82
N VAL A 219 -1.60 -9.54 -6.61
CA VAL A 219 -2.25 -8.79 -5.54
C VAL A 219 -1.35 -8.74 -4.34
N ILE A 220 -1.04 -7.52 -3.88
CA ILE A 220 -0.28 -7.30 -2.67
C ILE A 220 -1.10 -6.60 -1.59
N ARG A 221 -0.68 -6.80 -0.34
CA ARG A 221 -1.10 -5.99 0.80
C ARG A 221 0.10 -5.26 1.37
N MET A 222 0.03 -3.95 1.45
CA MET A 222 1.08 -3.06 1.96
C MET A 222 0.61 -2.35 3.22
N ALA A 223 1.45 -2.28 4.24
CA ALA A 223 1.18 -1.55 5.48
C ALA A 223 2.43 -0.86 5.99
N VAL A 224 2.27 0.30 6.63
CA VAL A 224 3.36 0.93 7.40
C VAL A 224 3.86 -0.02 8.49
N VAL A 225 5.18 -0.10 8.66
CA VAL A 225 5.78 -0.71 9.85
C VAL A 225 5.80 0.36 10.94
N PRO A 226 5.07 0.21 12.06
CA PRO A 226 5.13 1.17 13.15
C PRO A 226 6.56 1.21 13.69
N GLU A 227 7.10 2.41 13.91
CA GLU A 227 8.33 2.53 14.67
C GLU A 227 8.08 1.96 16.08
N PRO A 228 8.94 1.06 16.58
CA PRO A 228 8.77 0.55 17.93
C PRO A 228 8.72 1.70 18.94
N ALA A 229 7.66 1.75 19.76
CA ALA A 229 7.52 2.70 20.86
C ALA A 229 8.73 2.72 21.83
N THR A 230 9.59 1.70 21.76
CA THR A 230 10.88 1.61 22.41
C THR A 230 11.80 2.79 22.13
N MET A 231 11.79 3.39 20.93
CA MET A 231 12.60 4.59 20.65
C MET A 231 12.11 5.81 21.43
N SER A 232 10.79 5.95 21.55
CA SER A 232 10.16 6.98 22.38
C SER A 232 10.43 6.72 23.87
N LEU A 233 10.39 5.47 24.30
CA LEU A 233 10.70 5.07 25.67
C LEU A 233 12.18 5.29 26.02
N PHE A 234 13.11 5.04 25.09
CA PHE A 234 14.54 5.35 25.24
C PHE A 234 14.76 6.85 25.36
N ALA A 235 14.13 7.66 24.51
CA ALA A 235 14.22 9.12 24.59
C ALA A 235 13.66 9.66 25.92
N LEU A 236 12.53 9.13 26.38
CA LEU A 236 11.95 9.47 27.69
C LEU A 236 12.82 8.99 28.86
N GLY A 237 13.45 7.81 28.75
CA GLY A 237 14.37 7.25 29.75
C GLY A 237 15.67 8.04 29.92
N LEU A 238 16.05 8.87 28.94
CA LEU A 238 17.22 9.75 29.00
C LEU A 238 16.93 11.11 29.67
N LEU A 239 15.66 11.54 29.74
CA LEU A 239 15.28 12.81 30.38
C LEU A 239 15.66 12.90 31.87
N PRO A 240 15.53 11.83 32.70
CA PRO A 240 16.01 11.85 34.09
C PRO A 240 17.53 11.94 34.20
N LEU A 241 18.28 11.44 33.21
CA LEU A 241 19.76 11.45 33.21
C LEU A 241 20.32 12.83 32.88
N LEU A 242 19.66 13.59 32.02
CA LEU A 242 20.01 14.99 31.72
C LEU A 242 19.80 15.92 32.94
N ARG A 243 18.86 15.58 33.83
CA ARG A 243 18.56 16.36 35.05
C ARG A 243 19.61 16.18 36.16
N ARG A 244 20.51 15.20 36.06
CA ARG A 244 21.55 14.91 37.07
C ARG A 244 22.86 15.69 36.91
N ARG A 245 22.98 16.60 35.93
CA ARG A 245 24.21 17.40 35.70
C ARG A 245 24.28 18.73 36.47
N LYS A 246 23.49 18.90 37.53
CA LYS A 246 23.65 19.99 38.51
C LYS A 246 23.75 19.40 39.92
N ALA A 247 24.96 18.96 40.27
CA ALA A 247 25.44 18.79 41.63
C ALA A 247 26.95 19.04 41.59
#